data_AF-A0A7C6PBS0-F1
#
_entry.id   AF-A0A7C6PBS0-F1
#
_cell.length_a   1.000
_cell.length_b   1.000
_cell.length_c   1.000
_cell.angle_alpha   90.00
_cell.angle_beta   90.00
_cell.angle_gamma   90.00
#
_symmetry.space_group_name_H-M   'P 1'
#
loop_
_entity.id
_entity.type
_entity.pdbx_description
1 polymer ?
#
loop_
_entity_poly.entity_id
_entity_poly.type
_entity_poly.pdbx_seq_one_letter_code
_entity_poly.pdbx_strand_id
1 'polypeptide(L)' 'GTGLGLAIVKELVELHKGSIAVWSEPGKGTEITIEFPLSR' A
#
# COMPACT_ATOMS: atom_id res chain seq x y z
N GLY A 1 -2.22 -8.21 15.98
CA GLY A 1 -2.06 -8.83 14.65
C GLY A 1 -0.58 -8.94 14.33
N THR A 2 -0.18 -9.92 13.53
CA THR A 2 1.23 -10.29 13.26
C THR A 2 1.96 -9.35 12.29
N GLY A 3 1.31 -8.29 11.80
CA GLY A 3 1.92 -7.34 10.85
C GLY A 3 2.06 -7.86 9.41
N LEU A 4 1.57 -9.07 9.12
CA LEU A 4 1.73 -9.72 7.81
C LEU A 4 0.94 -9.06 6.68
N GLY A 5 -0.20 -8.43 6.98
CA GLY A 5 -1.12 -7.92 5.96
C GLY A 5 -0.48 -6.90 5.02
N LEU A 6 0.15 -5.86 5.57
CA LEU A 6 0.77 -4.80 4.76
C LEU A 6 2.04 -5.29 4.04
N ALA A 7 2.76 -6.25 4.62
CA ALA A 7 3.92 -6.86 3.98
C ALA A 7 3.51 -7.60 2.69
N ILE A 8 2.45 -8.41 2.76
CA ILE A 8 1.90 -9.12 1.58
C ILE A 8 1.41 -8.12 0.53
N VAL A 9 0.69 -7.07 0.95
CA VAL A 9 0.21 -6.04 0.01
C VAL A 9 1.37 -5.32 -0.69
N LYS A 10 2.41 -4.95 0.04
CA LYS A 10 3.60 -4.29 -0.54
C LYS A 10 4.26 -5.17 -1.61
N GLU A 11 4.47 -6.45 -1.32
CA GLU A 11 5.03 -7.40 -2.28
C GLU A 11 4.16 -7.51 -3.55
N LEU A 12 2.83 -7.62 -3.37
CA LEU A 12 1.90 -7.69 -4.50
C LEU A 12 1.93 -6.41 -5.34
N VAL A 13 1.97 -5.24 -4.73
CA VAL A 13 2.02 -3.95 -5.45
C VAL A 13 3.31 -3.83 -6.26
N GLU A 14 4.45 -4.17 -5.66
CA GLU A 14 5.76 -4.15 -6.34
C GLU A 14 5.82 -5.12 -7.52
N LEU A 15 5.26 -6.34 -7.37
CA LEU A 15 5.16 -7.32 -8.46
C LEU A 15 4.37 -6.81 -9.66
N HIS A 16 3.36 -5.98 -9.43
CA HIS A 16 2.56 -5.35 -10.49
C HIS A 16 3.15 -4.01 -10.98
N LYS A 17 4.40 -3.70 -10.59
CA LYS A 17 5.08 -2.42 -10.90
C LYS A 17 4.32 -1.19 -10.40
N GLY A 18 3.51 -1.37 -9.36
CA GLY A 18 2.81 -0.30 -8.67
C GLY A 18 3.64 0.34 -7.56
N SER A 19 3.07 1.37 -6.94
CA SER A 19 3.60 2.04 -5.76
C SER A 19 2.58 1.98 -4.62
N ILE A 20 3.05 2.02 -3.37
CA ILE A 20 2.21 2.10 -2.18
C ILE A 20 2.71 3.22 -1.27
N ALA A 21 1.78 4.04 -0.78
CA ALA A 21 2.04 5.10 0.19
C ALA A 21 1.07 4.97 1.38
N VAL A 22 1.54 5.34 2.57
CA VAL A 22 0.74 5.29 3.80
C VAL A 22 0.86 6.63 4.49
N TRP A 23 -0.29 7.23 4.81
CA TRP A 23 -0.41 8.47 5.56
C TRP A 23 -1.27 8.21 6.78
N SER A 24 -0.85 8.68 7.95
CA SER A 24 -1.67 8.54 9.15
C SER A 24 -1.50 9.76 10.03
N GLU A 25 -2.62 10.22 10.58
CA GLU A 25 -2.63 11.27 11.58
C GLU A 25 -3.49 10.83 12.78
N PRO A 26 -2.96 10.92 14.02
CA PRO A 26 -3.73 10.59 15.22
C PRO A 26 -5.05 11.36 15.28
N GLY A 27 -6.15 10.64 15.48
CA GLY A 27 -7.49 11.23 15.53
C GLY A 27 -8.14 11.56 14.18
N LYS A 28 -7.41 11.47 13.06
CA LYS A 28 -7.98 11.59 11.70
C LYS A 28 -8.02 10.28 10.93
N GLY A 29 -7.23 9.29 11.36
CA GLY A 29 -7.21 7.95 10.80
C GLY A 29 -5.97 7.67 9.95
N THR A 30 -6.11 6.73 9.04
CA THR A 30 -5.03 6.24 8.17
C THR A 30 -5.55 6.13 6.75
N GLU A 31 -4.80 6.68 5.81
CA GLU A 31 -5.01 6.56 4.37
C GLU A 31 -3.89 5.70 3.78
N ILE A 32 -4.28 4.77 2.90
CA ILE A 32 -3.35 3.92 2.15
C ILE A 32 -3.67 4.11 0.67
N THR A 33 -2.68 4.57 -0.09
CA THR A 33 -2.81 4.86 -1.52
C THR A 33 -1.97 3.87 -2.31
N ILE A 34 -2.58 3.27 -3.33
CA ILE A 34 -1.94 2.30 -4.21
C ILE A 34 -2.10 2.81 -5.64
N GLU A 35 -1.01 2.87 -6.39
CA GLU A 35 -1.01 3.31 -7.78
C GLU A 35 -0.46 2.19 -8.67
N PHE A 36 -1.06 2.01 -9.84
CA PHE A 36 -0.63 1.03 -10.83
C PHE A 36 -0.45 1.68 -12.21
N PRO A 37 0.50 1.19 -13.04
CA PRO A 37 0.61 1.61 -14.42
C PRO A 37 -0.67 1.25 -15.21
N LEU A 38 -1.17 2.19 -16.02
CA LEU A 38 -2.41 1.98 -16.81
C LEU A 38 -2.24 1.03 -18.00
N SER A 39 -1.01 0.85 -18.49
CA SER A 39 -0.69 -0.02 -19.62
C SER A 39 0.77 -0.48 -19.56
N ARG A 40 1.06 -1.60 -20.25
CA ARG A 40 2.41 -2.18 -20.34
C ARG A 40 3.25 -1.54 -21.43
#